data_AF-A0A969LH73-F1
#
_entry.id   AF-A0A969LH73-F1
#
_cell.length_a   1.000
_cell.length_b   1.000
_cell.length_c   1.000
_cell.angle_alpha   90.00
_cell.angle_beta   90.00
_cell.angle_gamma   90.00
#
_symmetry.space_group_name_H-M   'P 1'
#
loop_
_entity.id
_entity.type
_entity.pdbx_description
1 polymer ?
#
loop_
_entity_poly.entity_id
_entity_poly.type
_entity_poly.pdbx_seq_one_letter_code
_entity_poly.pdbx_strand_id
1 'polypeptide(L)' 'MRAHKALLIDRTSLRPGTVLEQPAVITQFDATTLLPPGCRLTVVGNGSLLIEIAP' A
#
# COMPACT_ATOMS: atom_id res chain seq x y z
N MET A 1 5.84 -15.21 -15.88
CA MET A 1 5.46 -14.01 -15.09
C MET A 1 3.98 -13.73 -15.28
N ARG A 2 3.24 -13.40 -14.22
CA ARG A 2 1.83 -12.99 -14.29
C ARG A 2 1.71 -11.50 -13.96
N ALA A 3 1.06 -10.74 -14.83
CA ALA A 3 0.80 -9.32 -14.58
C ALA A 3 -0.42 -9.14 -13.65
N HIS A 4 -0.36 -8.12 -12.80
CA HIS A 4 -1.46 -7.71 -11.94
C HIS A 4 -1.80 -6.24 -12.21
N LYS A 5 -3.09 -5.92 -12.30
CA LYS A 5 -3.53 -4.52 -12.28
C LYS A 5 -3.30 -3.98 -10.87
N ALA A 6 -2.64 -2.83 -10.77
CA ALA A 6 -2.34 -2.18 -9.51
C ALA A 6 -2.79 -0.72 -9.53
N LEU A 7 -3.19 -0.22 -8.37
CA LEU A 7 -3.41 1.21 -8.18
C LEU A 7 -2.06 1.92 -8.08
N LEU A 8 -1.96 3.13 -8.64
CA LEU A 8 -0.81 4.02 -8.43
C LEU A 8 -1.28 5.15 -7.51
N ILE A 9 -0.66 5.24 -6.33
CA ILE A 9 -1.13 6.12 -5.26
C ILE A 9 0.02 7.00 -4.77
N ASP A 10 -0.19 8.31 -4.73
CA ASP A 10 0.71 9.23 -4.03
C ASP A 10 0.57 9.04 -2.52
N ARG A 11 1.69 8.73 -1.84
CA ARG A 11 1.73 8.50 -0.40
C ARG A 11 1.14 9.66 0.39
N THR A 12 1.27 10.90 -0.05
CA THR A 12 0.75 12.09 0.64
C THR A 12 -0.78 12.15 0.71
N SER A 13 -1.47 11.40 -0.16
CA SER A 13 -2.94 11.30 -0.17
C SER A 13 -3.50 10.36 0.89
N LEU A 14 -2.66 9.47 1.46
CA LEU A 14 -3.08 8.46 2.43
C LEU A 14 -3.11 9.01 3.85
N ARG A 15 -4.23 8.81 4.55
CA ARG A 15 -4.45 9.28 5.94
C ARG A 15 -4.34 8.13 6.94
N PRO A 16 -4.01 8.39 8.22
CA PRO A 16 -4.14 7.38 9.27
C PRO A 16 -5.53 6.73 9.26
N GLY A 17 -5.57 5.41 9.37
CA GLY A 17 -6.77 4.59 9.25
C GLY A 17 -7.10 4.14 7.82
N THR A 18 -6.41 4.64 6.78
CA THR A 18 -6.61 4.12 5.42
C THR A 18 -6.21 2.64 5.34
N VAL A 19 -7.07 1.83 4.74
CA VAL A 19 -6.86 0.41 4.49
C VAL A 19 -6.87 0.15 2.99
N LEU A 20 -5.91 -0.64 2.50
CA LEU A 20 -5.85 -1.11 1.11
C LEU A 20 -5.71 -2.63 1.09
N GLU A 21 -6.54 -3.29 0.30
CA GLU A 21 -6.55 -4.77 0.13
C GLU A 21 -6.36 -5.19 -1.32
N GLN A 22 -6.15 -4.22 -2.22
CA GLN A 22 -5.90 -4.43 -3.63
C GLN A 22 -4.42 -4.16 -3.95
N PRO A 23 -3.85 -4.78 -4.98
CA PRO A 23 -2.47 -4.50 -5.39
C PRO A 23 -2.27 -3.00 -5.65
N ALA A 24 -1.18 -2.44 -5.11
CA ALA A 24 -0.89 -1.02 -5.22
C ALA A 24 0.61 -0.74 -5.30
N VAL A 25 0.96 0.33 -6.01
CA VAL A 25 2.26 0.97 -6.00
C VAL A 25 2.08 2.32 -5.32
N ILE A 26 2.66 2.48 -4.15
CA ILE A 26 2.61 3.70 -3.37
C ILE A 26 3.91 4.45 -3.62
N THR A 27 3.82 5.62 -4.25
CA THR A 27 4.98 6.46 -4.57
C THR A 27 5.16 7.52 -3.49
N GLN A 28 6.38 7.63 -2.98
CA GLN A 28 6.85 8.70 -2.10
C GLN A 28 8.09 9.34 -2.75
N PHE A 29 8.45 10.53 -2.30
CA PHE A 29 9.62 11.25 -2.82
C PHE A 29 10.94 10.45 -2.72
N ASP A 30 11.13 9.70 -1.63
CA ASP A 30 12.35 8.97 -1.29
C ASP A 30 12.20 7.43 -1.34
N ALA A 31 10.99 6.93 -1.62
CA ALA A 31 10.70 5.51 -1.59
C ALA A 31 9.52 5.13 -2.51
N THR A 32 9.50 3.87 -2.93
CA THR A 32 8.33 3.27 -3.59
C THR A 32 7.98 1.99 -2.85
N THR A 33 6.76 1.91 -2.32
CA THR A 33 6.26 0.73 -1.61
C THR A 33 5.31 -0.05 -2.51
N LEU A 34 5.54 -1.34 -2.63
CA LEU A 34 4.65 -2.26 -3.33
C LEU A 34 3.73 -2.94 -2.31
N LEU A 35 2.44 -2.96 -2.59
CA LEU A 35 1.46 -3.82 -1.94
C LEU A 35 1.12 -4.97 -2.91
N PRO A 36 1.64 -6.18 -2.67
CA PRO A 36 1.37 -7.33 -3.54
C PRO A 36 -0.09 -7.81 -3.43
N PRO A 37 -0.55 -8.63 -4.41
CA PRO A 37 -1.78 -9.39 -4.25
C PRO A 37 -1.74 -10.28 -3.00
N GLY A 38 -2.86 -10.39 -2.28
CA GLY A 38 -2.95 -11.18 -1.05
C GLY A 38 -2.29 -10.52 0.16
N CYS A 39 -1.91 -9.26 0.08
CA CYS A 39 -1.45 -8.48 1.22
C CYS A 39 -2.46 -7.38 1.56
N ARG A 40 -2.47 -6.98 2.83
CA ARG A 40 -3.29 -5.88 3.35
C ARG A 40 -2.38 -4.80 3.91
N LEU A 41 -2.67 -3.54 3.56
CA LEU A 41 -1.98 -2.37 4.10
C LEU A 41 -2.93 -1.60 5.01
N THR A 42 -2.42 -1.16 6.15
CA THR A 42 -3.06 -0.15 7.00
C THR A 42 -2.10 1.00 7.25
N VAL A 43 -2.55 2.23 7.09
CA VAL A 43 -1.83 3.40 7.59
C VAL A 43 -2.12 3.52 9.08
N VAL A 44 -1.18 3.11 9.93
CA VAL A 44 -1.37 3.18 11.39
C VAL A 44 -1.28 4.63 11.89
N GLY A 45 -1.66 4.87 13.15
CA GLY A 45 -1.89 6.21 13.70
C GLY A 45 -0.73 7.21 13.54
N ASN A 46 0.52 6.74 13.59
CA ASN A 46 1.71 7.56 13.41
C ASN A 46 2.07 7.80 11.92
N GLY A 47 1.26 7.33 10.97
CA GLY A 47 1.52 7.41 9.54
C GLY A 47 2.42 6.32 8.99
N SER A 48 2.87 5.33 9.77
CA SER A 48 3.59 4.19 9.19
C SER A 48 2.66 3.34 8.32
N LEU A 49 3.22 2.71 7.28
CA LEU A 49 2.53 1.70 6.49
C LEU A 49 2.77 0.33 7.13
N LEU A 50 1.75 -0.25 7.74
CA LEU A 50 1.77 -1.64 8.20
C LEU A 50 1.28 -2.52 7.06
N ILE A 51 2.10 -3.46 6.60
CA ILE A 51 1.74 -4.44 5.57
C ILE A 51 1.75 -5.83 6.19
N GLU A 52 0.64 -6.53 6.00
CA GLU A 52 0.41 -7.88 6.49
C GLU A 52 0.16 -8.80 5.30
N ILE A 53 0.66 -10.03 5.37
CA ILE A 53 0.30 -11.09 4.43
C ILE A 53 -1.09 -11.56 4.87
N ALA A 54 -2.11 -11.31 4.05
CA ALA A 54 -3.43 -11.84 4.33
C ALA A 54 -3.41 -13.36 4.06
N PRO A 55 -4.02 -14.17 4.93
CA PRO A 55 -4.07 -15.63 4.76
C PRO A 55 -4.79 -16.05 3.47
#